data_AF-A0A9D1S362-F1
#
_entry.id   AF-A0A9D1S362-F1
#
_cell.length_a   1.000
_cell.length_b   1.000
_cell.length_c   1.000
_cell.angle_alpha   90.00
_cell.angle_beta   90.00
_cell.angle_gamma   90.00
#
_symmetry.space_group_name_H-M   'P 1'
#
loop_
_entity.id
_entity.type
_entity.pdbx_description
1 polymer ?
#
loop_
_entity_poly.entity_id
_entity_poly.type
_entity_poly.pdbx_seq_one_letter_code
_entity_poly.pdbx_strand_id
1 'polypeptide(L)'
;RPADYTWSIAQVMRIIRDNDPDPQRAGRMILNLYRRKCLKFYKPDRYPGLRPARRADYMREHRAIQTEFIPQALEAQLANPHRRRSELIRAGDLEGALRYAEALKPGGITASVTRAELASASEPEAPEGTTFDEARLHAATTAKLWVHLDVPDVVAVTAPPVISVKRRGYKHDQERIAFLEETEQENVFLFAPDLEDIQHGVHEVLDFDVVVAVESTTMRLRLHAPTETLSGIPLTGFYSTAHGNLSMS
;
A
#
# COMPACT_ATOMS: atom_id res chain seq x y z
N ARG A 1 0.10 -11.62 32.39
CA ARG A 1 -0.89 -12.16 31.42
C ARG A 1 -1.51 -10.99 30.65
N PRO A 2 -2.28 -11.19 29.55
CA PRO A 2 -2.98 -10.08 28.89
C PRO A 2 -3.79 -9.23 29.88
N ALA A 3 -4.55 -9.88 30.77
CA ALA A 3 -5.36 -9.24 31.81
C ALA A 3 -4.56 -8.29 32.73
N ASP A 4 -3.43 -8.72 33.31
CA ASP A 4 -2.64 -7.86 34.21
C ASP A 4 -2.11 -6.62 33.49
N TYR A 5 -1.70 -6.81 32.23
CA TYR A 5 -1.20 -5.73 31.38
C TYR A 5 -2.30 -4.74 31.00
N THR A 6 -3.47 -5.22 30.56
CA THR A 6 -4.62 -4.38 30.20
C THR A 6 -5.21 -3.68 31.41
N TRP A 7 -5.23 -4.33 32.58
CA TRP A 7 -5.63 -3.71 33.84
C TRP A 7 -4.77 -2.48 34.15
N SER A 8 -3.44 -2.60 34.06
CA SER A 8 -2.53 -1.47 34.29
C SER A 8 -2.79 -0.31 33.33
N ILE A 9 -3.03 -0.60 32.04
CA ILE A 9 -3.40 0.44 31.06
C ILE A 9 -4.71 1.11 31.44
N ALA A 10 -5.73 0.33 31.81
CA ALA A 10 -7.03 0.85 32.19
C ALA A 10 -6.91 1.78 33.41
N GLN A 11 -6.08 1.46 34.40
CA GLN A 11 -5.83 2.36 35.54
C GLN A 11 -5.25 3.70 35.08
N VAL A 12 -4.27 3.69 34.19
CA VAL A 12 -3.71 4.94 33.64
C VAL A 12 -4.76 5.74 32.87
N MET A 13 -5.62 5.07 32.08
CA MET A 13 -6.72 5.74 31.37
C MET A 13 -7.72 6.38 32.32
N ARG A 14 -8.08 5.72 33.44
CA ARG A 14 -8.93 6.30 34.48
C ARG A 14 -8.29 7.53 35.11
N ILE A 15 -7.02 7.43 35.52
CA ILE A 15 -6.28 8.56 36.11
C ILE A 15 -6.30 9.76 35.16
N ILE A 16 -6.03 9.56 33.87
CA ILE A 16 -6.08 10.65 32.87
C ILE A 16 -7.48 11.25 32.77
N ARG A 17 -8.52 10.41 32.62
CA ARG A 17 -9.91 10.88 32.49
C ARG A 17 -10.37 11.66 33.71
N ASP A 18 -10.02 11.19 34.90
CA ASP A 18 -10.57 11.68 36.16
C ASP A 18 -9.79 12.90 36.71
N ASN A 19 -8.56 13.16 36.24
CA ASN A 19 -7.69 14.24 36.75
C ASN A 19 -7.31 15.31 35.72
N ASP A 20 -7.55 15.11 34.41
CA ASP A 20 -7.29 16.16 33.42
C ASP A 20 -8.48 17.15 33.38
N PRO A 21 -8.26 18.45 33.61
CA PRO A 21 -9.32 19.45 33.61
C PRO A 21 -9.94 19.70 32.22
N ASP A 22 -9.29 19.27 31.14
CA ASP A 22 -9.81 19.34 29.76
C ASP A 22 -10.22 17.93 29.28
N PRO A 23 -11.52 17.60 29.24
CA PRO A 23 -11.99 16.30 28.78
C PRO A 23 -11.58 15.94 27.35
N GLN A 24 -11.43 16.94 26.47
CA GLN A 24 -11.02 16.71 25.09
C GLN A 24 -9.53 16.34 25.03
N ARG A 25 -8.68 17.03 25.81
CA ARG A 25 -7.26 16.67 25.94
C ARG A 25 -7.11 15.28 26.56
N ALA A 26 -7.87 14.97 27.61
CA ALA A 26 -7.92 13.65 28.23
C ALA A 26 -8.23 12.57 27.18
N GLY A 27 -9.28 12.78 26.38
CA GLY A 27 -9.67 11.89 25.30
C GLY A 27 -8.54 11.65 24.29
N ARG A 28 -7.86 12.70 23.82
CA ARG A 28 -6.71 12.58 22.89
C ARG A 28 -5.55 11.79 23.53
N MET A 29 -5.28 12.00 24.81
CA MET A 29 -4.23 11.26 25.54
C MET A 29 -4.58 9.78 25.68
N ILE A 30 -5.82 9.47 26.06
CA ILE A 30 -6.34 8.10 26.14
C ILE A 30 -6.28 7.42 24.77
N LEU A 31 -6.69 8.09 23.70
CA LEU A 31 -6.64 7.55 22.34
C LEU A 31 -5.21 7.23 21.91
N ASN A 32 -4.26 8.12 22.20
CA ASN A 32 -2.85 7.90 21.90
C ASN A 32 -2.28 6.71 22.71
N LEU A 33 -2.64 6.59 23.99
CA LEU A 33 -2.26 5.47 24.82
C LEU A 33 -2.84 4.15 24.29
N TYR A 34 -4.12 4.13 23.94
CA TYR A 34 -4.80 2.98 23.31
C TYR A 34 -4.09 2.55 22.03
N ARG A 35 -3.81 3.50 21.12
CA ARG A 35 -3.06 3.24 19.88
C ARG A 35 -1.69 2.62 20.15
N ARG A 36 -0.91 3.20 21.06
CA ARG A 36 0.48 2.76 21.32
C ARG A 36 0.56 1.45 22.10
N LYS A 37 -0.40 1.18 23.00
CA LYS A 37 -0.32 0.06 23.95
C LYS A 37 -1.23 -1.11 23.57
N CYS A 38 -2.44 -0.85 23.08
CA CYS A 38 -3.38 -1.90 22.72
C CYS A 38 -3.23 -2.29 21.24
N LEU A 39 -3.31 -1.32 20.32
CA LEU A 39 -3.34 -1.62 18.88
C LEU A 39 -2.02 -2.19 18.34
N LYS A 40 -0.89 -2.00 19.03
CA LYS A 40 0.40 -2.57 18.63
C LYS A 40 0.44 -4.10 18.57
N PHE A 41 -0.50 -4.81 19.20
CA PHE A 41 -0.56 -6.27 19.17
C PHE A 41 -1.16 -6.81 17.88
N TYR A 42 -1.92 -5.98 17.16
CA TYR A 42 -2.63 -6.32 15.92
C TYR A 42 -1.81 -5.95 14.67
N LYS A 43 -0.50 -5.77 14.83
CA LYS A 43 0.41 -5.50 13.72
C LYS A 43 0.71 -6.78 12.92
N PRO A 44 1.05 -6.68 11.62
CA PRO A 44 1.31 -7.82 10.74
C PRO A 44 2.42 -8.75 11.23
N ASP A 45 3.47 -8.17 11.83
CA ASP A 45 4.64 -8.87 12.37
C ASP A 45 4.37 -9.58 13.71
N ARG A 46 3.23 -9.29 14.36
CA ARG A 46 2.98 -9.70 15.75
C ARG A 46 1.74 -10.55 15.91
N TYR A 47 0.59 -10.11 15.40
CA TYR A 47 -0.69 -10.75 15.70
C TYR A 47 -0.76 -12.19 15.21
N PRO A 48 -0.34 -12.51 13.98
CA PRO A 48 -0.43 -13.88 13.49
C PRO A 48 0.52 -14.85 14.20
N GLY A 49 1.64 -14.35 14.73
CA GLY A 49 2.56 -15.13 15.55
C GLY A 49 2.02 -15.51 16.94
N LEU A 50 0.89 -14.94 17.36
CA LEU A 50 0.28 -15.28 18.65
C LEU A 50 -0.50 -16.60 18.54
N ARG A 51 -0.35 -17.46 19.56
CA ARG A 51 -1.19 -18.66 19.72
C ARG A 51 -2.68 -18.28 19.77
N PRO A 52 -3.60 -19.11 19.23
CA PRO A 52 -5.03 -18.80 19.16
C PRO A 52 -5.65 -18.37 20.51
N ALA A 53 -5.39 -19.11 21.58
CA ALA A 53 -5.88 -18.75 22.92
C ALA A 53 -5.40 -17.36 23.38
N ARG A 54 -4.15 -17.01 23.07
CA ARG A 54 -3.57 -15.71 23.40
C ARG A 54 -4.20 -14.58 22.59
N ARG A 55 -4.57 -14.83 21.32
CA ARG A 55 -5.31 -13.88 20.48
C ARG A 55 -6.69 -13.60 21.05
N ALA A 56 -7.41 -14.65 21.46
CA ALA A 56 -8.72 -14.53 22.10
C ALA A 56 -8.65 -13.73 23.41
N ASP A 57 -7.63 -13.99 24.24
CA ASP A 57 -7.42 -13.22 25.47
C ASP A 57 -7.19 -11.73 25.17
N TYR A 58 -6.24 -11.39 24.29
CA TYR A 58 -6.02 -9.97 23.95
C TYR A 58 -7.26 -9.32 23.34
N MET A 59 -8.02 -10.03 22.51
CA MET A 59 -9.26 -9.52 21.92
C MET A 59 -10.28 -9.16 23.01
N ARG A 60 -10.54 -10.09 23.92
CA ARG A 60 -11.46 -9.89 25.05
C ARG A 60 -11.04 -8.69 25.91
N GLU A 61 -9.78 -8.66 26.33
CA GLU A 61 -9.29 -7.61 27.24
C GLU A 61 -9.24 -6.23 26.56
N HIS A 62 -8.82 -6.14 25.31
CA HIS A 62 -8.79 -4.86 24.58
C HIS A 62 -10.19 -4.37 24.22
N ARG A 63 -11.15 -5.26 23.95
CA ARG A 63 -12.56 -4.88 23.73
C ARG A 63 -13.19 -4.30 25.00
N ALA A 64 -12.84 -4.84 26.18
CA ALA A 64 -13.26 -4.26 27.46
C ALA A 64 -12.72 -2.83 27.65
N ILE A 65 -11.41 -2.62 27.40
CA ILE A 65 -10.80 -1.28 27.41
C ILE A 65 -11.52 -0.34 26.42
N GLN A 66 -11.75 -0.80 25.20
CA GLN A 66 -12.36 0.01 24.16
C GLN A 66 -13.80 0.42 24.52
N THR A 67 -14.56 -0.50 25.13
CA THR A 67 -15.91 -0.24 25.61
C THR A 67 -15.94 0.82 26.70
N GLU A 68 -14.97 0.80 27.63
CA GLU A 68 -14.90 1.75 28.74
C GLU A 68 -14.34 3.12 28.34
N PHE A 69 -13.33 3.17 27.47
CA PHE A 69 -12.51 4.39 27.28
C PHE A 69 -12.55 4.97 25.87
N ILE A 70 -12.99 4.21 24.86
CA ILE A 70 -12.88 4.60 23.45
C ILE A 70 -14.29 4.63 22.83
N PRO A 71 -15.07 5.71 23.02
CA PRO A 71 -16.33 5.87 22.31
C PRO A 71 -16.09 5.97 20.79
N GLN A 72 -17.11 5.67 19.98
CA GLN A 72 -16.99 5.67 18.51
C GLN A 72 -16.50 7.02 17.96
N ALA A 73 -16.93 8.14 18.52
CA ALA A 73 -16.46 9.47 18.12
C ALA A 73 -14.95 9.69 18.34
N LEU A 74 -14.37 9.04 19.36
CA LEU A 74 -12.93 9.09 19.63
C LEU A 74 -12.18 8.11 18.73
N GLU A 75 -12.74 6.91 18.50
CA GLU A 75 -12.21 5.94 17.54
C GLU A 75 -12.12 6.50 16.11
N ALA A 76 -13.12 7.28 15.69
CA ALA A 76 -13.14 7.94 14.38
C ALA A 76 -11.96 8.91 14.17
N GLN A 77 -11.27 9.34 15.22
CA GLN A 77 -10.08 10.19 15.12
C GLN A 77 -8.80 9.39 14.83
N LEU A 78 -8.84 8.05 14.93
CA LEU A 78 -7.71 7.22 14.50
C LEU A 78 -7.58 7.30 12.98
N ALA A 79 -6.36 7.43 12.49
CA ALA A 79 -6.06 7.15 11.10
C ALA A 79 -6.01 5.63 10.87
N ASN A 80 -6.26 5.19 9.64
CA ASN A 80 -5.84 3.87 9.23
C ASN A 80 -4.31 3.73 9.36
N PRO A 81 -3.77 2.53 9.65
CA PRO A 81 -4.45 1.23 9.80
C PRO A 81 -5.02 1.04 11.23
N HIS A 82 -4.87 2.03 12.12
CA HIS A 82 -5.26 1.90 13.52
C HIS A 82 -6.78 1.88 13.70
N ARG A 83 -7.52 2.68 12.92
CA ARG A 83 -8.98 2.71 12.95
C ARG A 83 -9.55 1.34 12.58
N ARG A 84 -9.13 0.75 11.46
CA ARG A 84 -9.59 -0.58 11.04
C ARG A 84 -9.32 -1.68 12.08
N ARG A 85 -8.12 -1.67 12.70
CA ARG A 85 -7.82 -2.60 13.83
C ARG A 85 -8.76 -2.39 15.01
N SER A 86 -9.03 -1.13 15.37
CA SER A 86 -9.93 -0.76 16.46
C SER A 86 -11.36 -1.24 16.18
N GLU A 87 -11.86 -1.08 14.96
CA GLU A 87 -13.20 -1.55 14.54
C GLU A 87 -13.32 -3.08 14.68
N LEU A 88 -12.32 -3.83 14.22
CA LEU A 88 -12.29 -5.29 14.34
C LEU A 88 -12.29 -5.74 15.81
N ILE A 89 -11.59 -4.99 16.69
CA ILE A 89 -11.62 -5.25 18.14
C ILE A 89 -13.01 -4.98 18.72
N ARG A 90 -13.67 -3.90 18.30
CA ARG A 90 -15.01 -3.55 18.77
C ARG A 90 -16.02 -4.63 18.43
N ALA A 91 -15.95 -5.12 17.20
CA ALA A 91 -16.76 -6.22 16.68
C ALA A 91 -16.43 -7.56 17.37
N GLY A 92 -15.24 -7.68 17.97
CA GLY A 92 -14.73 -8.96 18.49
C GLY A 92 -14.34 -9.93 17.38
N ASP A 93 -14.07 -9.44 16.17
CA ASP A 93 -13.78 -10.24 14.99
C ASP A 93 -12.31 -10.69 14.98
N LEU A 94 -12.05 -11.81 15.65
CA LEU A 94 -10.71 -12.38 15.78
C LEU A 94 -10.16 -12.84 14.42
N GLU A 95 -11.00 -13.42 13.58
CA GLU A 95 -10.59 -13.92 12.27
C GLU A 95 -10.37 -12.78 11.30
N GLY A 96 -11.24 -11.77 11.28
CA GLY A 96 -11.04 -10.55 10.51
C GLY A 96 -9.76 -9.83 10.92
N ALA A 97 -9.48 -9.71 12.23
CA ALA A 97 -8.22 -9.15 12.72
C ALA A 97 -6.99 -9.96 12.26
N LEU A 98 -7.10 -11.29 12.16
CA LEU A 98 -6.04 -12.13 11.64
C LEU A 98 -5.84 -11.95 10.13
N ARG A 99 -6.92 -12.07 9.34
CA ARG A 99 -6.88 -11.90 7.88
C ARG A 99 -6.32 -10.54 7.50
N TYR A 100 -6.76 -9.50 8.20
CA TYR A 100 -6.29 -8.15 7.99
C TYR A 100 -4.80 -7.98 8.35
N ALA A 101 -4.34 -8.56 9.46
CA ALA A 101 -2.92 -8.54 9.80
C ALA A 101 -2.05 -9.33 8.80
N GLU A 102 -2.55 -10.46 8.28
CA GLU A 102 -1.88 -11.25 7.23
C GLU A 102 -1.81 -10.50 5.89
N ALA A 103 -2.91 -9.90 5.45
CA ALA A 103 -2.98 -9.12 4.22
C ALA A 103 -1.98 -7.94 4.19
N LEU A 104 -1.70 -7.36 5.35
CA LEU A 104 -0.74 -6.27 5.52
C LEU A 104 0.72 -6.72 5.66
N LYS A 105 1.03 -8.03 5.61
CA LYS A 105 2.42 -8.50 5.56
C LYS A 105 3.05 -8.21 4.19
N PRO A 106 4.40 -8.12 4.11
CA PRO A 106 5.08 -8.14 2.81
C PRO A 106 4.62 -9.35 1.98
N GLY A 107 4.14 -9.10 0.76
CA GLY A 107 3.59 -10.10 -0.14
C GLY A 107 2.10 -10.43 0.04
N GLY A 108 1.42 -9.85 1.05
CA GLY A 108 -0.03 -9.98 1.21
C GLY A 108 -0.83 -9.11 0.23
N ILE A 109 -0.19 -8.11 -0.37
CA ILE A 109 -0.67 -7.39 -1.55
C ILE A 109 0.32 -7.68 -2.67
N THR A 110 -0.20 -8.04 -3.83
CA THR A 110 0.62 -8.28 -5.01
C THR A 110 0.21 -7.36 -6.16
N ALA A 111 1.14 -7.16 -7.08
CA ALA A 111 0.89 -6.44 -8.31
C ALA A 111 1.35 -7.33 -9.46
N SER A 112 0.66 -7.27 -10.59
CA SER A 112 1.05 -7.93 -11.82
C SER A 112 0.79 -7.01 -13.00
N VAL A 113 1.63 -7.09 -14.02
CA VAL A 113 1.35 -6.46 -15.31
C VAL A 113 0.47 -7.43 -16.10
N THR A 114 -0.76 -7.03 -16.40
CA THR A 114 -1.71 -7.88 -17.13
C THR A 114 -1.62 -7.68 -18.64
N ARG A 115 -1.24 -6.48 -19.07
CA ARG A 115 -1.14 -6.10 -20.47
C ARG A 115 -0.08 -5.03 -20.66
N ALA A 116 0.55 -5.04 -21.82
CA ALA A 116 1.44 -3.98 -22.29
C ALA A 116 1.16 -3.73 -23.77
N GLU A 117 1.12 -2.46 -24.17
CA GLU A 117 0.91 -2.05 -25.56
C GLU A 117 1.81 -0.89 -25.90
N LEU A 118 2.39 -0.91 -27.10
CA LEU A 118 2.97 0.29 -27.66
C LEU A 118 1.82 1.16 -28.19
N ALA A 119 1.58 2.30 -27.56
CA ALA A 119 0.75 3.32 -28.20
C ALA A 119 1.53 3.80 -29.43
N SER A 120 0.95 3.58 -30.60
CA SER A 120 1.37 4.27 -31.81
C SER A 120 1.33 5.75 -31.49
N ALA A 121 2.49 6.41 -31.53
CA ALA A 121 2.53 7.86 -31.51
C ALA A 121 1.59 8.32 -32.63
N SER A 122 0.53 9.05 -32.28
CA SER A 122 -0.12 9.92 -33.25
C SER A 122 1.01 10.73 -33.87
N GLU A 123 1.16 10.72 -35.20
CA GLU A 123 2.26 11.42 -35.87
C GLU A 123 2.39 12.81 -35.25
N PRO A 124 3.48 13.12 -34.54
CA PRO A 124 3.65 14.47 -34.04
C PRO A 124 3.68 15.37 -35.27
N GLU A 125 2.88 16.45 -35.28
CA GLU A 125 3.07 17.51 -36.25
C GLU A 125 4.52 17.99 -36.09
N ALA A 126 5.37 17.57 -37.02
CA ALA A 126 6.79 17.90 -36.98
C ALA A 126 6.90 19.43 -37.00
N PRO A 127 7.63 20.06 -36.06
CA PRO A 127 7.91 21.48 -36.14
C PRO A 127 8.53 21.77 -37.51
N GLU A 128 8.05 22.79 -38.22
CA GLU A 128 8.58 23.17 -39.53
C GLU A 128 10.11 23.29 -39.47
N GLY A 129 10.80 22.44 -40.25
CA GLY A 129 12.27 22.43 -40.33
C GLY A 129 12.99 21.31 -39.59
N THR A 130 12.28 20.40 -38.89
CA THR A 130 12.91 19.16 -38.36
C THR A 130 13.10 18.12 -39.46
N THR A 131 14.26 17.45 -39.45
CA THR A 131 14.55 16.39 -40.42
C THR A 131 13.72 15.14 -40.12
N PHE A 132 13.37 14.37 -41.16
CA PHE A 132 12.47 13.20 -41.07
C PHE A 132 12.97 12.12 -40.08
N ASP A 133 14.30 12.03 -39.86
CA ASP A 133 14.90 11.11 -38.88
C ASP A 133 14.81 11.63 -37.44
N GLU A 134 14.94 12.95 -37.20
CA GLU A 134 14.78 13.55 -35.86
C GLU A 134 13.31 13.55 -35.40
N ALA A 135 12.36 13.76 -36.30
CA ALA A 135 10.92 13.67 -36.00
C ALA A 135 10.50 12.23 -35.66
N ARG A 136 11.15 11.22 -36.27
CA ARG A 136 10.97 9.80 -35.93
C ARG A 136 11.60 9.42 -34.59
N LEU A 137 12.75 10.03 -34.25
CA LEU A 137 13.41 9.85 -32.95
C LEU A 137 12.59 10.51 -31.82
N HIS A 138 11.91 11.63 -32.10
CA HIS A 138 11.04 12.33 -31.17
C HIS A 138 9.62 11.78 -31.05
N ALA A 139 9.16 10.95 -32.00
CA ALA A 139 7.93 10.17 -31.89
C ALA A 139 8.15 9.04 -30.87
N ALA A 140 8.40 9.41 -29.62
CA ALA A 140 8.64 8.50 -28.51
C ALA A 140 7.44 7.54 -28.41
N THR A 141 7.70 6.29 -28.77
CA THR A 141 6.72 5.20 -28.76
C THR A 141 6.19 5.04 -27.34
N THR A 142 5.10 5.70 -27.00
CA THR A 142 4.62 5.68 -25.61
C THR A 142 4.04 4.30 -25.35
N ALA A 143 4.61 3.54 -24.43
CA ALA A 143 4.02 2.26 -24.05
C ALA A 143 2.97 2.46 -22.95
N LYS A 144 1.81 1.85 -23.15
CA LYS A 144 0.74 1.66 -22.17
C LYS A 144 1.00 0.38 -21.39
N LEU A 145 1.00 0.44 -20.06
CA LEU A 145 1.04 -0.71 -19.18
C LEU A 145 -0.25 -0.79 -18.39
N TRP A 146 -0.85 -1.97 -18.30
CA TRP A 146 -1.96 -2.24 -17.41
C TRP A 146 -1.41 -3.01 -16.21
N VAL A 147 -1.51 -2.40 -15.03
CA VAL A 147 -1.10 -3.03 -13.77
C VAL A 147 -2.35 -3.39 -12.99
N HIS A 148 -2.48 -4.68 -12.72
CA HIS A 148 -3.48 -5.23 -11.82
C HIS A 148 -2.90 -5.33 -10.41
N LEU A 149 -3.62 -4.75 -9.45
CA LEU A 149 -3.30 -4.89 -8.04
C LEU A 149 -4.26 -5.90 -7.41
N ASP A 150 -3.69 -7.00 -6.90
CA ASP A 150 -4.42 -7.93 -6.06
C ASP A 150 -4.29 -7.45 -4.62
N VAL A 151 -5.29 -6.67 -4.20
CA VAL A 151 -5.44 -6.17 -2.84
C VAL A 151 -6.55 -6.97 -2.18
N PRO A 152 -6.27 -7.70 -1.07
CA PRO A 152 -7.31 -8.44 -0.38
C PRO A 152 -8.45 -7.53 0.05
N ASP A 153 -9.71 -7.97 -0.12
CA ASP A 153 -10.93 -7.20 0.19
C ASP A 153 -10.99 -6.64 1.63
N VAL A 154 -10.17 -7.19 2.52
CA VAL A 154 -10.06 -6.72 3.91
C VAL A 154 -9.24 -5.43 4.06
N VAL A 155 -8.53 -5.01 3.02
CA VAL A 155 -7.64 -3.85 2.98
C VAL A 155 -8.22 -2.77 2.07
N ALA A 156 -8.45 -1.58 2.62
CA ALA A 156 -8.89 -0.44 1.82
C ALA A 156 -7.71 0.29 1.18
N VAL A 157 -7.73 0.44 -0.14
CA VAL A 157 -6.81 1.34 -0.86
C VAL A 157 -7.30 2.77 -0.64
N THR A 158 -6.50 3.58 0.06
CA THR A 158 -6.92 4.92 0.51
C THR A 158 -6.47 6.05 -0.42
N ALA A 159 -5.56 5.76 -1.33
CA ALA A 159 -5.19 6.66 -2.41
C ALA A 159 -4.74 5.83 -3.62
N PRO A 160 -4.83 6.40 -4.83
CA PRO A 160 -4.33 5.74 -6.02
C PRO A 160 -2.84 5.35 -5.86
N PRO A 161 -2.41 4.14 -6.28
CA PRO A 161 -1.03 3.68 -6.18
C PRO A 161 -0.06 4.52 -7.04
N VAL A 162 0.98 5.09 -6.46
CA VAL A 162 2.00 5.82 -7.23
C VAL A 162 2.98 4.82 -7.84
N ILE A 163 3.17 4.79 -9.16
CA ILE A 163 4.23 3.97 -9.77
C ILE A 163 5.45 4.85 -10.03
N SER A 164 6.63 4.32 -9.72
CA SER A 164 7.91 4.89 -10.13
C SER A 164 8.71 3.86 -10.91
N VAL A 165 9.23 4.24 -12.07
CA VAL A 165 10.06 3.36 -12.91
C VAL A 165 11.52 3.56 -12.52
N LYS A 166 12.26 2.47 -12.30
CA LYS A 166 13.72 2.53 -12.13
C LYS A 166 14.40 1.98 -13.37
N ARG A 167 15.29 2.80 -13.95
CA ARG A 167 16.21 2.38 -15.01
C ARG A 167 17.58 2.09 -14.39
N ARG A 168 18.16 0.93 -14.70
CA ARG A 168 19.49 0.54 -14.20
C ARG A 168 20.54 1.45 -14.86
N GLY A 169 21.18 2.32 -14.07
CA GLY A 169 22.23 3.24 -14.55
C GLY A 169 21.81 4.71 -14.65
N TYR A 170 20.53 5.04 -14.53
CA TYR A 170 20.02 6.42 -14.57
C TYR A 170 19.39 6.83 -13.24
N LYS A 171 19.62 8.09 -12.85
CA LYS A 171 19.13 8.67 -11.60
C LYS A 171 17.61 8.90 -11.76
N HIS A 172 16.86 8.40 -10.78
CA HIS A 172 15.40 8.55 -10.60
C HIS A 172 14.76 9.75 -11.29
N ASP A 173 14.15 9.54 -12.46
CA ASP A 173 13.04 10.39 -12.88
C ASP A 173 11.78 9.82 -12.25
N GLN A 174 11.34 10.45 -11.16
CA GLN A 174 10.03 10.21 -10.59
C GLN A 174 8.99 10.89 -11.49
N GLU A 175 8.62 10.24 -12.58
CA GLU A 175 7.40 10.62 -13.27
C GLU A 175 6.20 10.19 -12.42
N ARG A 176 5.46 11.18 -11.91
CA ARG A 176 4.13 10.93 -11.34
C ARG A 176 3.19 10.69 -12.49
N ILE A 177 3.02 9.42 -12.87
CA ILE A 177 2.09 9.04 -13.93
C ILE A 177 0.67 9.15 -13.35
N ALA A 178 -0.16 9.97 -13.99
CA ALA A 178 -1.56 10.17 -13.63
C ALA A 178 -2.41 9.01 -14.16
N PHE A 179 -3.45 8.63 -13.40
CA PHE A 179 -4.40 7.58 -13.75
C PHE A 179 -5.30 8.04 -14.90
N LEU A 180 -5.53 7.16 -15.89
CA LEU A 180 -6.37 7.49 -17.03
C LEU A 180 -7.81 6.93 -16.95
N GLU A 181 -8.09 5.83 -16.24
CA GLU A 181 -9.47 5.33 -16.08
C GLU A 181 -9.72 4.60 -14.74
N GLU A 182 -10.90 4.84 -14.15
CA GLU A 182 -11.40 4.28 -12.88
C GLU A 182 -12.08 2.92 -13.13
N THR A 183 -11.32 1.83 -13.09
CA THR A 183 -11.87 0.57 -12.57
C THR A 183 -10.95 0.10 -11.47
N GLU A 184 -11.50 -0.24 -10.29
CA GLU A 184 -10.81 -0.39 -9.01
C GLU A 184 -9.60 -1.37 -8.99
N GLN A 185 -9.33 -2.06 -10.10
CA GLN A 185 -8.35 -3.14 -10.21
C GLN A 185 -7.46 -3.09 -11.45
N GLU A 186 -7.69 -2.21 -12.44
CA GLU A 186 -6.87 -2.16 -13.65
C GLU A 186 -6.44 -0.72 -13.96
N ASN A 187 -5.15 -0.47 -13.90
CA ASN A 187 -4.60 0.89 -14.01
C ASN A 187 -3.71 0.99 -15.25
N VAL A 188 -3.98 1.99 -16.09
CA VAL A 188 -3.23 2.24 -17.35
C VAL A 188 -2.16 3.31 -17.14
N PHE A 189 -0.91 3.01 -17.52
CA PHE A 189 0.24 3.91 -17.40
C PHE A 189 0.86 4.16 -18.75
N LEU A 190 1.09 5.42 -19.10
CA LEU A 190 1.87 5.81 -20.27
C LEU A 190 3.32 6.02 -19.87
N PHE A 191 4.26 5.39 -20.56
CA PHE A 191 5.69 5.66 -20.40
C PHE A 191 6.35 5.83 -21.77
N ALA A 192 7.27 6.78 -21.90
CA ALA A 192 8.12 6.94 -23.08
C ALA A 192 9.46 6.19 -22.85
N PRO A 193 9.63 4.96 -23.35
CA PRO A 193 10.95 4.34 -23.41
C PRO A 193 11.86 5.21 -24.28
N ASP A 194 13.14 5.25 -23.92
CA ASP A 194 14.14 5.73 -24.87
C ASP A 194 14.26 4.69 -25.99
N LEU A 195 14.28 5.13 -27.25
CA LEU A 195 14.22 4.22 -28.41
C LEU A 195 15.53 3.44 -28.59
N GLU A 196 16.66 4.03 -28.19
CA GLU A 196 17.98 3.37 -28.23
C GLU A 196 18.03 2.15 -27.28
N ASP A 197 17.35 2.24 -26.15
CA ASP A 197 17.30 1.23 -25.09
C ASP A 197 16.53 -0.05 -25.48
N ILE A 198 15.47 0.10 -26.29
CA ILE A 198 14.70 -1.04 -26.84
C ILE A 198 15.48 -1.74 -27.95
N GLN A 199 16.14 -0.97 -28.83
CA GLN A 199 16.80 -1.51 -30.02
C GLN A 199 18.05 -2.36 -29.70
N HIS A 200 18.72 -2.11 -28.58
CA HIS A 200 19.94 -2.83 -28.21
C HIS A 200 19.69 -4.07 -27.34
N GLY A 201 18.43 -4.40 -27.00
CA GLY A 201 18.12 -5.52 -26.10
C GLY A 201 18.75 -5.39 -24.71
N VAL A 202 19.07 -4.15 -24.29
CA VAL A 202 19.85 -3.85 -23.07
C VAL A 202 19.01 -4.00 -21.79
N HIS A 203 17.69 -4.13 -21.93
CA HIS A 203 16.82 -4.44 -20.82
C HIS A 203 16.46 -5.92 -20.85
N GLU A 204 16.92 -6.68 -19.86
CA GLU A 204 16.34 -8.00 -19.55
C GLU A 204 15.12 -7.85 -18.63
N VAL A 205 15.04 -6.73 -17.87
CA VAL A 205 14.03 -6.51 -16.83
C VAL A 205 13.74 -5.01 -16.65
N LEU A 206 12.48 -4.60 -16.77
CA LEU A 206 12.00 -3.31 -16.27
C LEU A 206 11.63 -3.47 -14.79
N ASP A 207 12.25 -2.66 -13.92
CA ASP A 207 11.95 -2.59 -12.50
C ASP A 207 10.96 -1.46 -12.23
N PHE A 208 9.73 -1.82 -11.87
CA PHE A 208 8.75 -0.85 -11.39
C PHE A 208 8.67 -0.91 -9.88
N ASP A 209 8.68 0.25 -9.25
CA ASP A 209 8.34 0.41 -7.85
C ASP A 209 6.92 0.97 -7.75
N VAL A 210 5.95 0.10 -7.49
CA VAL A 210 4.56 0.48 -7.23
C VAL A 210 4.42 0.80 -5.76
N VAL A 211 4.15 2.06 -5.46
CA VAL A 211 3.87 2.60 -4.15
C VAL A 211 2.36 2.61 -3.92
N VAL A 212 1.84 1.58 -3.25
CA VAL A 212 0.43 1.53 -2.86
C VAL A 212 0.26 2.24 -1.52
N ALA A 213 -0.58 3.27 -1.49
CA ALA A 213 -0.97 3.94 -0.27
C ALA A 213 -2.10 3.17 0.41
N VAL A 214 -1.70 2.20 1.23
CA VAL A 214 -2.61 1.38 2.03
C VAL A 214 -2.66 1.94 3.42
N GLU A 215 -3.78 2.57 3.77
CA GLU A 215 -4.08 2.83 5.17
C GLU A 215 -2.95 3.59 5.89
N SER A 216 -2.50 4.69 5.29
CA SER A 216 -1.35 5.51 5.72
C SER A 216 0.02 4.83 5.69
N THR A 217 0.14 3.64 5.10
CA THR A 217 1.40 2.94 4.86
C THR A 217 1.68 2.92 3.37
N THR A 218 2.90 3.27 3.02
CA THR A 218 3.41 3.18 1.66
C THR A 218 4.01 1.79 1.48
N MET A 219 3.39 0.94 0.66
CA MET A 219 3.96 -0.34 0.28
C MET A 219 4.64 -0.22 -1.07
N ARG A 220 5.92 -0.57 -1.14
CA ARG A 220 6.70 -0.59 -2.39
C ARG A 220 6.73 -2.01 -2.93
N LEU A 221 6.08 -2.24 -4.06
CA LEU A 221 6.08 -3.51 -4.78
C LEU A 221 7.07 -3.39 -5.93
N ARG A 222 7.93 -4.40 -6.10
CA ARG A 222 8.81 -4.49 -7.27
C ARG A 222 8.19 -5.40 -8.32
N LEU A 223 7.95 -4.87 -9.51
CA LEU A 223 7.55 -5.65 -10.69
C LEU A 223 8.75 -5.83 -11.59
N HIS A 224 8.91 -7.03 -12.12
CA HIS A 224 9.93 -7.38 -13.10
C HIS A 224 9.21 -7.73 -14.41
N ALA A 225 9.17 -6.82 -15.39
CA ALA A 225 8.61 -7.15 -16.70
C ALA A 225 9.73 -7.49 -17.69
N PRO A 226 9.72 -8.66 -18.35
CA PRO A 226 10.68 -8.97 -19.40
C PRO A 226 10.40 -8.09 -20.63
N THR A 227 11.44 -7.67 -21.34
CA THR A 227 11.34 -6.71 -22.46
C THR A 227 10.65 -7.31 -23.68
N GLU A 228 10.64 -8.64 -23.80
CA GLU A 228 9.84 -9.38 -24.80
C GLU A 228 8.33 -9.10 -24.68
N THR A 229 7.85 -8.64 -23.52
CA THR A 229 6.44 -8.25 -23.30
C THR A 229 6.04 -7.00 -24.10
N LEU A 230 7.01 -6.22 -24.60
CA LEU A 230 6.77 -4.98 -25.35
C LEU A 230 6.75 -5.19 -26.88
N SER A 231 7.23 -6.32 -27.39
CA SER A 231 7.27 -6.63 -28.82
C SER A 231 6.05 -7.46 -29.26
N GLY A 232 4.85 -6.89 -29.15
CA GLY A 232 3.63 -7.39 -29.80
C GLY A 232 3.09 -8.76 -29.33
N ILE A 233 1.99 -8.71 -28.55
CA ILE A 233 0.97 -9.76 -28.27
C ILE A 233 1.35 -10.81 -27.17
N PRO A 234 0.36 -11.36 -26.41
CA PRO A 234 0.29 -11.28 -24.95
C PRO A 234 0.99 -12.44 -24.20
N LEU A 235 1.56 -12.17 -23.04
CA LEU A 235 1.92 -13.22 -22.09
C LEU A 235 1.46 -12.85 -20.68
N THR A 236 0.54 -13.65 -20.14
CA THR A 236 0.25 -13.75 -18.71
C THR A 236 1.50 -14.24 -17.97
N GLY A 237 2.10 -13.37 -17.16
CA GLY A 237 3.23 -13.70 -16.30
C GLY A 237 2.84 -13.70 -14.83
N PHE A 238 3.27 -14.71 -14.08
CA PHE A 238 3.22 -14.71 -12.61
C PHE A 238 4.51 -14.11 -12.06
N TYR A 239 4.40 -13.09 -11.21
CA TYR A 239 5.57 -12.43 -10.62
C TYR A 239 5.59 -12.62 -9.11
N SER A 240 6.69 -13.21 -8.62
CA SER A 240 6.92 -13.42 -7.19
C SER A 240 7.45 -12.14 -6.54
N THR A 241 6.90 -11.79 -5.39
CA THR A 241 7.37 -10.69 -4.56
C THR A 241 8.83 -10.88 -4.14
N ALA A 242 9.73 -9.99 -4.61
CA ALA A 242 11.05 -9.82 -4.02
C ALA A 242 10.92 -9.08 -2.68
N HIS A 243 11.66 -9.54 -1.67
CA HIS A 243 11.67 -9.02 -0.30
C HIS A 243 11.83 -7.48 -0.24
N GLY A 244 10.74 -6.78 0.10
CA GLY A 244 10.77 -5.36 0.41
C GLY A 244 11.02 -5.13 1.90
N ASN A 245 12.05 -4.35 2.23
CA ASN A 245 12.19 -3.77 3.56
C ASN A 245 11.10 -2.69 3.73
N LEU A 246 10.23 -2.87 4.72
CA LEU A 246 9.34 -1.82 5.21
C LEU A 246 10.18 -0.66 5.76
N SER A 247 10.35 0.41 4.99
CA SER A 247 10.79 1.69 5.54
C SER A 247 9.54 2.44 6.03
N MET A 248 9.35 2.48 7.36
CA MET A 248 8.42 3.42 7.98
C MET A 248 9.08 4.80 7.98
N SER A 249 8.60 5.71 7.12
CA SER A 249 8.87 7.15 7.22
C SER A 249 7.76 7.84 8.00
#